data_AF-A0A222WSN2-F1
#
_entry.id   AF-A0A222WSN2-F1
#
_cell.length_a   1.000
_cell.length_b   1.000
_cell.length_c   1.000
_cell.angle_alpha   90.00
_cell.angle_beta   90.00
_cell.angle_gamma   90.00
#
_symmetry.space_group_name_H-M   'P 1'
#
loop_
_entity.id
_entity.type
_entity.pdbx_description
1 polymer ?
#
loop_
_entity_poly.entity_id
_entity_poly.type
_entity_poly.pdbx_seq_one_letter_code
_entity_poly.pdbx_strand_id
1 'polypeptide(L)'
;MKGITKRFFAATLVAACMLTVPSAFAADDATATSPATSDSANSPVVHLGAGNGGHVFTPNATTPRIENRPISGTTYLADFDIKANYGYVRMYLKNTGNKKISFTINQGSPGGKQKASGSVGPGETYNEIVNENSGPWAVGTFYVNLTSGSSNMSGQLGVRISTDLNF
;
A
#
# COMPACT_ATOMS: atom_id res chain seq x y z
N MET A 1 14.84 15.81 38.78
CA MET A 1 14.91 14.35 38.55
C MET A 1 13.94 13.64 39.50
N LYS A 2 12.90 13.00 38.95
CA LYS A 2 11.86 12.14 39.58
C LYS A 2 10.86 11.92 38.44
N GLY A 3 10.59 10.76 37.86
CA GLY A 3 10.74 9.36 38.23
C GLY A 3 9.49 8.69 37.66
N ILE A 4 9.52 8.29 36.38
CA ILE A 4 8.35 7.74 35.66
C ILE A 4 8.19 6.27 36.04
N THR A 5 7.14 5.97 36.80
CA THR A 5 6.77 4.60 37.18
C THR A 5 6.04 3.91 36.02
N LYS A 6 6.73 2.95 35.38
CA LYS A 6 6.13 2.02 34.42
C LYS A 6 5.30 0.98 35.18
N ARG A 7 4.02 0.84 34.84
CA ARG A 7 3.15 -0.23 35.34
C ARG A 7 3.12 -1.36 34.32
N PHE A 8 3.64 -2.52 34.71
CA PHE A 8 3.50 -3.79 33.99
C PHE A 8 2.12 -4.37 34.27
N PHE A 9 1.36 -4.71 33.22
CA PHE A 9 0.17 -5.55 33.33
C PHE A 9 0.47 -6.89 32.68
N ALA A 10 0.53 -7.94 33.51
CA ALA A 10 0.51 -9.33 33.08
C ALA A 10 -0.96 -9.78 32.97
N ALA A 11 -1.32 -10.41 31.86
CA ALA A 11 -2.63 -11.05 31.68
C ALA A 11 -2.41 -12.54 31.37
N THR A 12 -2.88 -13.37 32.29
CA THR A 12 -2.89 -14.84 32.26
C THR A 12 -3.76 -15.36 31.11
N LEU A 13 -3.22 -16.28 30.32
CA LEU A 13 -3.93 -17.01 29.27
C LEU A 13 -4.04 -18.49 29.66
N VAL A 14 -5.26 -18.98 29.91
CA VAL A 14 -5.59 -20.41 29.91
C VAL A 14 -7.04 -20.59 29.45
N ALA A 15 -7.24 -21.32 28.34
CA ALA A 15 -8.38 -22.22 28.15
C ALA A 15 -8.13 -23.11 26.92
N ALA A 16 -7.95 -24.40 27.15
CA ALA A 16 -7.96 -25.45 26.13
C ALA A 16 -9.38 -26.01 25.99
N CYS A 17 -9.81 -26.33 24.78
CA CYS A 17 -10.87 -27.30 24.55
C CYS A 17 -10.67 -27.95 23.18
N MET A 18 -10.37 -29.25 23.19
CA MET A 18 -10.32 -30.10 22.00
C MET A 18 -11.73 -30.61 21.69
N LEU A 19 -12.14 -30.54 20.43
CA LEU A 19 -13.33 -31.25 19.92
C LEU A 19 -12.98 -31.91 18.60
N THR A 20 -13.01 -33.25 18.61
CA THR A 20 -12.92 -34.14 17.46
C THR A 20 -14.32 -34.48 16.96
N VAL A 21 -14.52 -34.52 15.64
CA VAL A 21 -15.59 -35.31 15.02
C VAL A 21 -15.11 -35.79 13.64
N PRO A 22 -15.22 -37.09 13.28
CA PRO A 22 -15.07 -37.55 11.91
C PRO A 22 -16.45 -37.57 11.22
N SER A 23 -16.51 -37.28 9.93
CA SER A 23 -17.64 -37.66 9.09
C SER A 23 -17.15 -37.84 7.66
N ALA A 24 -17.13 -39.09 7.22
CA ALA A 24 -17.04 -39.47 5.82
C ALA A 24 -18.45 -39.49 5.23
N PHE A 25 -18.61 -38.95 4.03
CA PHE A 25 -19.70 -39.28 3.13
C PHE A 25 -19.11 -39.34 1.72
N ALA A 26 -19.20 -40.51 1.11
CA ALA A 26 -19.02 -40.70 -0.32
C ALA A 26 -20.38 -40.55 -1.00
N ALA A 27 -20.41 -39.84 -2.13
CA ALA A 27 -21.45 -40.01 -3.14
C ALA A 27 -20.80 -39.79 -4.51
N ASP A 28 -20.96 -40.81 -5.33
CA ASP A 28 -20.71 -40.91 -6.76
C ASP A 28 -21.69 -40.02 -7.55
N ASP A 29 -21.30 -39.66 -8.78
CA ASP A 29 -22.15 -39.60 -9.99
C ASP A 29 -22.02 -38.34 -10.87
N ALA A 30 -22.10 -38.62 -12.18
CA ALA A 30 -22.40 -37.76 -13.32
C ALA A 30 -21.30 -36.87 -13.93
N THR A 31 -20.61 -37.47 -14.91
CA THR A 31 -20.23 -36.81 -16.18
C THR A 31 -21.42 -36.11 -16.84
N ALA A 32 -21.28 -34.83 -17.23
CA ALA A 32 -21.81 -34.27 -18.49
C ALA A 32 -21.46 -32.77 -18.70
N THR A 33 -20.80 -32.49 -19.83
CA THR A 33 -21.10 -31.40 -20.79
C THR A 33 -20.66 -29.94 -20.49
N SER A 34 -19.60 -29.49 -21.18
CA SER A 34 -19.33 -28.09 -21.63
C SER A 34 -20.40 -27.63 -22.66
N PRO A 35 -20.62 -26.33 -23.03
CA PRO A 35 -19.65 -25.22 -23.04
C PRO A 35 -20.21 -23.80 -22.69
N ALA A 36 -19.33 -22.81 -22.49
CA ALA A 36 -19.53 -21.42 -22.94
C ALA A 36 -18.24 -20.59 -22.82
N THR A 37 -17.77 -20.12 -23.98
CA THR A 37 -16.74 -19.10 -24.22
C THR A 37 -17.17 -17.71 -23.77
N SER A 38 -16.21 -16.87 -23.34
CA SER A 38 -16.07 -15.48 -23.83
C SER A 38 -14.74 -14.86 -23.37
N ASP A 39 -13.92 -14.54 -24.37
CA ASP A 39 -12.74 -13.68 -24.37
C ASP A 39 -12.84 -12.40 -23.56
N SER A 40 -11.73 -11.98 -22.95
CA SER A 40 -11.05 -10.70 -23.30
C SER A 40 -9.88 -10.41 -22.36
N ALA A 41 -8.64 -10.64 -22.84
CA ALA A 41 -7.50 -9.72 -22.67
C ALA A 41 -6.25 -10.25 -23.39
N ASN A 42 -6.26 -10.18 -24.73
CA ASN A 42 -5.05 -10.19 -25.56
C ASN A 42 -5.46 -9.44 -26.84
N SER A 43 -4.82 -8.39 -27.37
CA SER A 43 -3.42 -7.95 -27.36
C SER A 43 -3.41 -6.53 -28.02
N PRO A 44 -2.28 -5.79 -28.13
CA PRO A 44 -1.31 -6.15 -29.15
C PRO A 44 0.11 -6.22 -28.62
N VAL A 45 0.70 -7.40 -28.78
CA VAL A 45 2.11 -7.57 -29.10
C VAL A 45 2.47 -6.58 -30.21
N VAL A 46 3.22 -5.53 -29.87
CA VAL A 46 3.97 -4.77 -30.87
C VAL A 46 5.25 -5.55 -31.18
N HIS A 47 5.24 -6.22 -32.33
CA HIS A 47 6.47 -6.66 -32.98
C HIS A 47 7.29 -5.43 -33.34
N LEU A 48 8.41 -5.21 -32.64
CA LEU A 48 9.48 -4.34 -33.12
C LEU A 48 10.64 -5.24 -33.55
N GLY A 49 10.96 -5.15 -34.83
CA GLY A 49 11.91 -5.99 -35.54
C GLY A 49 13.33 -5.95 -34.98
N ALA A 50 14.07 -6.98 -35.34
CA ALA A 50 15.47 -7.20 -35.01
C ALA A 50 16.35 -5.98 -35.30
N GLY A 51 16.94 -5.43 -34.23
CA GLY A 51 18.06 -4.51 -34.27
C GLY A 51 19.02 -4.87 -33.14
N ASN A 52 20.23 -5.29 -33.49
CA ASN A 52 21.26 -5.74 -32.54
C ASN A 52 21.64 -4.63 -31.56
N GLY A 53 21.29 -4.81 -30.29
CA GLY A 53 21.66 -3.95 -29.16
C GLY A 53 20.82 -4.36 -27.96
N GLY A 54 21.36 -5.27 -27.13
CA GLY A 54 20.66 -5.87 -26.01
C GLY A 54 20.34 -4.86 -24.90
N HIS A 55 19.33 -4.02 -25.10
CA HIS A 55 18.64 -3.35 -24.02
C HIS A 55 17.71 -4.39 -23.40
N VAL A 56 18.16 -5.01 -22.32
CA VAL A 56 17.30 -5.80 -21.45
C VAL A 56 16.24 -4.84 -20.90
N PHE A 57 15.05 -4.87 -21.48
CA PHE A 57 13.86 -4.24 -20.90
C PHE A 57 13.47 -5.09 -19.69
N THR A 58 14.12 -4.88 -18.54
CA THR A 58 13.66 -5.47 -17.29
C THR A 58 12.28 -4.84 -17.00
N PRO A 59 11.19 -5.61 -17.02
CA PRO A 59 9.88 -5.06 -16.72
C PRO A 59 9.90 -4.49 -15.31
N ASN A 60 9.57 -3.19 -15.18
CA ASN A 60 9.55 -2.55 -13.89
C ASN A 60 8.37 -3.08 -13.08
N ALA A 61 8.64 -3.75 -11.95
CA ALA A 61 7.59 -4.29 -11.12
C ALA A 61 6.97 -3.14 -10.31
N THR A 62 5.70 -2.84 -10.57
CA THR A 62 4.94 -1.83 -9.83
C THR A 62 3.81 -2.51 -9.08
N THR A 63 3.67 -2.22 -7.79
CA THR A 63 2.60 -2.77 -6.95
C THR A 63 1.84 -1.65 -6.24
N PRO A 64 0.52 -1.52 -6.44
CA PRO A 64 -0.29 -0.63 -5.62
C PRO A 64 -0.40 -1.17 -4.18
N ARG A 65 -0.38 -0.25 -3.21
CA ARG A 65 -0.59 -0.55 -1.79
C ARG A 65 -1.79 0.17 -1.20
N ILE A 66 -2.03 1.38 -1.69
CA ILE A 66 -3.22 2.17 -1.40
C ILE A 66 -3.77 2.60 -2.75
N GLU A 67 -5.02 2.24 -3.04
CA GLU A 67 -5.65 2.52 -4.32
C GLU A 67 -6.79 3.52 -4.12
N ASN A 68 -6.51 4.80 -4.42
CA ASN A 68 -7.50 5.89 -4.49
C ASN A 68 -8.48 5.91 -3.32
N ARG A 69 -8.01 5.61 -2.11
CA ARG A 69 -8.86 5.55 -0.91
C ARG A 69 -9.37 6.95 -0.60
N PRO A 70 -10.68 7.15 -0.38
CA PRO A 70 -11.19 8.45 0.04
C PRO A 70 -10.64 8.82 1.42
N ILE A 71 -10.31 10.10 1.60
CA ILE A 71 -9.87 10.64 2.89
C ILE A 71 -10.91 11.62 3.42
N SER A 72 -11.12 11.59 4.74
CA SER A 72 -12.09 12.42 5.45
C SER A 72 -11.61 12.68 6.88
N GLY A 73 -12.37 13.49 7.63
CA GLY A 73 -12.01 13.89 9.00
C GLY A 73 -10.87 14.90 9.06
N THR A 74 -10.42 15.24 10.26
CA THR A 74 -9.30 16.18 10.49
C THR A 74 -7.93 15.50 10.50
N THR A 75 -7.94 14.18 10.70
CA THR A 75 -6.79 13.29 10.64
C THR A 75 -7.15 12.02 9.88
N TYR A 76 -6.16 11.43 9.21
CA TYR A 76 -6.30 10.15 8.52
C TYR A 76 -4.99 9.38 8.64
N LEU A 77 -5.09 8.07 8.89
CA LEU A 77 -3.96 7.17 9.02
C LEU A 77 -4.17 5.98 8.08
N ALA A 78 -3.16 5.68 7.28
CA ALA A 78 -3.10 4.45 6.51
C ALA A 78 -1.70 3.87 6.54
N ASP A 79 -1.61 2.55 6.56
CA ASP A 79 -0.37 1.81 6.48
C ASP A 79 -0.17 1.15 5.11
N PHE A 80 1.09 0.85 4.81
CA PHE A 80 1.49 0.03 3.66
C PHE A 80 2.82 -0.68 3.93
N ASP A 81 3.01 -1.83 3.29
CA ASP A 81 4.25 -2.60 3.38
C ASP A 81 5.13 -2.46 2.13
N ILE A 82 6.41 -2.24 2.35
CA ILE A 82 7.45 -2.44 1.33
C ILE A 82 7.99 -3.86 1.49
N LYS A 83 7.89 -4.66 0.42
CA LYS A 83 8.43 -6.03 0.37
C LYS A 83 9.85 -6.01 -0.19
N ALA A 84 10.58 -7.11 -0.02
CA ALA A 84 11.91 -7.29 -0.60
C ALA A 84 11.93 -6.93 -2.10
N ASN A 85 13.03 -6.30 -2.54
CA ASN A 85 13.27 -5.79 -3.89
C ASN A 85 12.42 -4.58 -4.32
N TYR A 86 11.42 -4.18 -3.53
CA TYR A 86 10.74 -2.89 -3.72
C TYR A 86 11.37 -1.85 -2.78
N GLY A 87 11.38 -0.59 -3.18
CA GLY A 87 11.89 0.47 -2.31
C GLY A 87 11.62 1.89 -2.80
N TYR A 88 11.28 2.08 -4.07
CA TYR A 88 10.80 3.37 -4.55
C TYR A 88 9.31 3.51 -4.27
N VAL A 89 8.91 4.67 -3.77
CA VAL A 89 7.55 4.94 -3.31
C VAL A 89 7.02 6.16 -4.02
N ARG A 90 5.95 5.99 -4.80
CA ARG A 90 5.17 7.09 -5.37
C ARG A 90 3.92 7.28 -4.53
N MET A 91 3.71 8.51 -4.07
CA MET A 91 2.50 8.88 -3.34
C MET A 91 1.63 9.76 -4.23
N TYR A 92 0.36 9.41 -4.28
CA TYR A 92 -0.70 10.22 -4.85
C TYR A 92 -1.56 10.78 -3.72
N LEU A 93 -1.73 12.09 -3.65
CA LEU A 93 -2.62 12.74 -2.70
C LEU A 93 -3.33 13.89 -3.41
N LYS A 94 -4.62 13.71 -3.67
CA LYS A 94 -5.48 14.75 -4.23
C LYS A 94 -6.27 15.41 -3.11
N ASN A 95 -6.19 16.73 -3.02
CA ASN A 95 -6.93 17.52 -2.05
C ASN A 95 -8.11 18.21 -2.74
N THR A 96 -9.31 17.68 -2.57
CA THR A 96 -10.55 18.31 -3.04
C THR A 96 -11.22 19.18 -1.98
N GLY A 97 -10.61 19.27 -0.78
CA GLY A 97 -11.05 20.13 0.30
C GLY A 97 -10.63 21.59 0.11
N ASN A 98 -11.04 22.42 1.06
CA ASN A 98 -10.77 23.86 1.09
C ASN A 98 -9.60 24.25 2.02
N LYS A 99 -8.93 23.27 2.63
CA LYS A 99 -7.78 23.47 3.51
C LYS A 99 -6.60 22.64 3.05
N LYS A 100 -5.40 23.15 3.31
CA LYS A 100 -4.14 22.45 3.07
C LYS A 100 -4.11 21.15 3.87
N ILE A 101 -3.68 20.07 3.23
CA ILE A 101 -3.43 18.78 3.88
C ILE A 101 -1.92 18.62 4.04
N SER A 102 -1.46 18.44 5.27
CA SER A 102 -0.07 18.06 5.57
C SER A 102 0.02 16.54 5.67
N PHE A 103 1.12 15.97 5.19
CA PHE A 103 1.39 14.54 5.30
C PHE A 103 2.76 14.25 5.93
N THR A 104 2.86 13.14 6.63
CA THR A 104 4.13 12.52 7.03
C THR A 104 4.09 11.03 6.73
N ILE A 105 5.23 10.46 6.35
CA ILE A 105 5.40 9.02 6.16
C ILE A 105 6.45 8.54 7.15
N ASN A 106 6.07 7.62 8.03
CA ASN A 106 6.90 7.11 9.12
C ASN A 106 7.08 5.59 8.98
N GLN A 107 8.26 5.08 9.34
CA GLN A 107 8.56 3.64 9.33
C GLN A 107 8.40 3.02 10.72
N GLY A 108 7.81 1.83 10.78
CA GLY A 108 7.71 0.97 11.97
C GLY A 108 6.56 1.30 12.93
N SER A 109 6.10 2.56 12.97
CA SER A 109 4.89 2.96 13.69
C SER A 109 4.35 4.30 13.17
N PRO A 110 3.11 4.69 13.50
CA PRO A 110 2.55 5.99 13.12
C PRO A 110 3.39 7.20 13.55
N GLY A 111 4.15 7.09 14.64
CA GLY A 111 5.09 8.10 15.13
C GLY A 111 6.56 7.68 15.05
N GLY A 112 6.88 6.72 14.18
CA GLY A 112 8.21 6.14 14.04
C GLY A 112 9.21 7.04 13.30
N LYS A 113 10.23 6.42 12.70
CA LYS A 113 11.26 7.17 11.97
C LYS A 113 10.64 7.83 10.74
N GLN A 114 10.67 9.17 10.68
CA GLN A 114 10.18 9.91 9.51
C GLN A 114 11.04 9.62 8.28
N LYS A 115 10.35 9.41 7.16
CA LYS A 115 10.91 9.09 5.85
C LYS A 115 10.62 10.16 4.81
N ALA A 116 9.43 10.75 4.87
CA ALA A 116 9.03 11.86 4.02
C ALA A 116 7.98 12.72 4.73
N SER A 117 7.84 13.97 4.29
CA SER A 117 6.81 14.89 4.73
C SER A 117 6.54 15.95 3.67
N GLY A 118 5.35 16.52 3.68
CA GLY A 118 5.02 17.61 2.77
C GLY A 118 3.61 18.13 3.01
N SER A 119 3.11 18.92 2.06
CA SER A 119 1.75 19.44 2.11
C SER A 119 1.17 19.68 0.72
N VAL A 120 -0.15 19.59 0.62
CA VAL A 120 -0.92 19.77 -0.62
C VAL A 120 -1.97 20.84 -0.39
N GLY A 121 -1.91 21.93 -1.17
CA GLY A 121 -2.86 23.03 -1.09
C GLY A 121 -4.27 22.62 -1.51
N PRO A 122 -5.28 23.46 -1.23
CA PRO A 122 -6.66 23.23 -1.69
C PRO A 122 -6.74 23.11 -3.21
N GLY A 123 -7.42 22.10 -3.72
CA GLY A 123 -7.56 21.85 -5.17
C GLY A 123 -6.32 21.26 -5.85
N GLU A 124 -5.21 21.12 -5.13
CA GLU A 124 -3.95 20.62 -5.68
C GLU A 124 -3.86 19.08 -5.59
N THR A 125 -2.89 18.54 -6.33
CA THR A 125 -2.56 17.11 -6.33
C THR A 125 -1.05 16.94 -6.20
N TYR A 126 -0.65 16.12 -5.23
CA TYR A 126 0.70 15.59 -5.12
C TYR A 126 0.75 14.23 -5.82
N ASN A 127 1.70 14.03 -6.73
CA ASN A 127 1.86 12.77 -7.46
C ASN A 127 3.34 12.54 -7.81
N GLU A 128 4.16 12.26 -6.80
CA GLU A 128 5.61 12.23 -6.92
C GLU A 128 6.22 11.04 -6.18
N ILE A 129 7.48 10.74 -6.53
CA ILE A 129 8.30 9.76 -5.82
C ILE A 129 8.89 10.44 -4.59
N VAL A 130 8.44 10.03 -3.42
CA VAL A 130 8.77 10.70 -2.14
C VAL A 130 10.21 10.47 -1.68
N ASN A 131 10.95 9.60 -2.37
CA ASN A 131 12.29 9.18 -1.99
C ASN A 131 13.32 9.21 -3.13
N GLU A 132 13.03 9.92 -4.21
CA GLU A 132 13.85 9.97 -5.43
C GLU A 132 15.34 10.21 -5.15
N ASN A 133 15.66 11.25 -4.36
CA ASN A 133 17.03 11.65 -4.06
C ASN A 133 17.70 10.88 -2.92
N SER A 134 16.95 10.04 -2.19
CA SER A 134 17.43 9.32 -1.01
C SER A 134 17.65 7.83 -1.25
N GLY A 135 17.33 7.35 -2.46
CA GLY A 135 17.37 5.95 -2.82
C GLY A 135 16.21 5.12 -2.23
N PRO A 136 16.18 3.82 -2.55
CA PRO A 136 15.10 2.92 -2.16
C PRO A 136 15.00 2.80 -0.63
N TRP A 137 13.78 2.81 -0.11
CA TRP A 137 13.52 2.52 1.29
C TRP A 137 13.68 1.04 1.60
N ALA A 138 14.06 0.73 2.84
CA ALA A 138 14.18 -0.64 3.32
C ALA A 138 12.80 -1.30 3.47
N VAL A 139 12.81 -2.64 3.48
CA VAL A 139 11.64 -3.47 3.79
C VAL A 139 11.05 -3.10 5.15
N GLY A 140 9.72 -3.13 5.23
CA GLY A 140 8.99 -2.93 6.47
C GLY A 140 7.64 -2.25 6.26
N THR A 141 6.97 -1.99 7.38
CA THR A 141 5.68 -1.30 7.42
C THR A 141 5.89 0.20 7.58
N PHE A 142 5.12 0.96 6.80
CA PHE A 142 5.14 2.41 6.76
C PHE A 142 3.74 2.95 6.99
N TYR A 143 3.67 4.16 7.54
CA TYR A 143 2.44 4.81 7.95
C TYR A 143 2.38 6.20 7.34
N VAL A 144 1.33 6.46 6.55
CA VAL A 144 0.97 7.78 6.05
C VAL A 144 0.02 8.43 7.04
N ASN A 145 0.46 9.51 7.66
CA ASN A 145 -0.39 10.36 8.50
C ASN A 145 -0.77 11.60 7.72
N LEU A 146 -2.06 11.90 7.63
CA LEU A 146 -2.58 13.13 7.04
C LEU A 146 -3.27 13.98 8.11
N THR A 147 -3.13 15.29 8.01
CA THR A 147 -3.89 16.24 8.83
C THR A 147 -4.15 17.55 8.10
N SER A 148 -5.32 18.13 8.36
CA SER A 148 -5.74 19.47 7.93
C SER A 148 -5.90 20.43 9.12
N GLY A 149 -5.39 20.05 10.30
CA GLY A 149 -5.60 20.77 11.55
C GLY A 149 -7.03 20.60 12.06
N SER A 150 -7.86 21.64 11.92
CA SER A 150 -9.20 21.73 12.53
C SER A 150 -10.35 21.69 11.53
N SER A 151 -10.09 21.40 10.25
CA SER A 151 -11.14 21.32 9.22
C SER A 151 -11.20 19.93 8.60
N ASN A 152 -12.37 19.50 8.14
CA ASN A 152 -12.48 18.20 7.49
C ASN A 152 -11.72 18.18 6.15
N MET A 153 -10.96 17.12 5.94
CA MET A 153 -10.35 16.78 4.65
C MET A 153 -11.41 16.26 3.69
N SER A 154 -11.10 16.39 2.40
CA SER A 154 -11.79 15.72 1.31
C SER A 154 -10.75 15.45 0.22
N GLY A 155 -10.75 14.25 -0.34
CA GLY A 155 -9.77 13.90 -1.35
C GLY A 155 -9.56 12.40 -1.51
N GLN A 156 -8.42 12.06 -2.08
CA GLN A 156 -8.01 10.67 -2.31
C GLN A 156 -6.54 10.47 -2.00
N LEU A 157 -6.21 9.34 -1.40
CA LEU A 157 -4.85 8.87 -1.15
C LEU A 157 -4.55 7.63 -2.00
N GLY A 158 -3.36 7.58 -2.58
CA GLY A 158 -2.81 6.42 -3.25
C GLY A 158 -1.32 6.27 -2.95
N VAL A 159 -0.86 5.02 -2.90
CA VAL A 159 0.55 4.68 -2.72
C VAL A 159 0.88 3.51 -3.64
N ARG A 160 1.94 3.68 -4.42
CA ARG A 160 2.51 2.65 -5.28
C ARG A 160 3.97 2.46 -4.92
N ILE A 161 4.43 1.22 -5.00
CA ILE A 161 5.83 0.88 -4.78
C ILE A 161 6.43 0.25 -6.04
N SER A 162 7.73 0.42 -6.22
CA SER A 162 8.45 -0.12 -7.36
C SER A 162 9.90 -0.50 -7.04
N THR A 163 10.47 -1.29 -7.95
CA THR A 163 11.89 -1.66 -8.01
C THR A 163 12.78 -0.56 -8.60
N ASP A 164 12.21 0.40 -9.35
CA ASP A 164 12.93 1.51 -10.01
C ASP A 164 12.19 2.85 -9.85
N LEU A 165 12.78 3.97 -10.28
CA LEU A 165 12.17 5.30 -10.33
C LEU A 165 11.19 5.48 -11.50
N ASN A 166 11.27 4.66 -12.54
CA ASN A 166 10.46 4.83 -13.75
C ASN A 166 9.10 4.09 -13.66
N PHE A 167 8.17 4.59 -12.81
CA PHE A 167 6.79 4.06 -12.64
C PHE A 167 5.76 5.10 -12.21
#